data_AF-A0A3E0QA95-F1
#
_entry.id   AF-A0A3E0QA95-F1
#
_cell.length_a   1.000
_cell.length_b   1.000
_cell.length_c   1.000
_cell.angle_alpha   90.00
_cell.angle_beta   90.00
_cell.angle_gamma   90.00
#
_symmetry.space_group_name_H-M   'P 1'
#
loop_
_entity.id
_entity.type
_entity.pdbx_description
1 polymer ?
#
loop_
_entity_poly.entity_id
_entity_poly.type
_entity_poly.pdbx_seq_one_letter_code
_entity_poly.pdbx_strand_id
1 'polypeptide(L)'
;EEFFNYSSDDRNLELFLKDPQNIENQKEITQRIFEDEFVYSWADMNSSLFSALKVERNVMFIILSLIIIVAAFNIISGLTILVKNKTKDIGILKSIGVQNKSIVKIFFLVGILIGTSATIFGIFLGVTFSLYVENLRQFLSNTFSISLFPEEIYFLSKMPSEINISSITLIALCSILITIIVSIFPALKAAKLDPIKSLKYE
;
A
#
# COMPACT_ATOMS: atom_id res chain seq x y z
N GLU A 1 53.61 -13.56 13.92
CA GLU A 1 53.98 -13.93 12.55
C GLU A 1 53.43 -12.87 11.61
N GLU A 2 54.30 -12.17 10.88
CA GLU A 2 53.88 -11.22 9.84
C GLU A 2 53.35 -12.01 8.65
N PHE A 3 52.05 -11.93 8.41
CA PHE A 3 51.44 -12.44 7.19
C PHE A 3 51.35 -11.27 6.20
N PHE A 4 52.09 -11.33 5.09
CA PHE A 4 52.12 -10.28 4.06
C PHE A 4 52.41 -8.85 4.58
N ASN A 5 53.32 -8.68 5.55
CA ASN A 5 53.70 -7.38 6.14
C ASN A 5 52.56 -6.62 6.85
N TYR A 6 51.45 -7.27 7.19
CA TYR A 6 50.39 -6.68 7.99
C TYR A 6 50.49 -7.15 9.44
N SER A 7 50.32 -6.21 10.38
CA SER A 7 50.18 -6.51 11.80
C SER A 7 48.88 -7.28 12.05
N SER A 8 48.81 -8.05 13.13
CA SER A 8 47.59 -8.81 13.45
C SER A 8 46.34 -7.93 13.55
N ASP A 9 46.51 -6.67 13.96
CA ASP A 9 45.45 -5.70 14.21
C ASP A 9 44.91 -5.06 12.92
N ASP A 10 45.65 -5.15 11.80
CA ASP A 10 45.27 -4.56 10.51
C ASP A 10 44.60 -5.57 9.56
N ARG A 11 44.33 -6.80 10.01
CA ARG A 11 43.79 -7.88 9.18
C ARG A 11 42.28 -7.99 9.35
N ASN A 12 41.54 -7.79 8.26
CA ASN A 12 40.10 -8.02 8.20
C ASN A 12 39.79 -9.26 7.38
N LEU A 13 38.83 -10.07 7.84
CA LEU A 13 38.26 -11.18 7.08
C LEU A 13 36.91 -10.75 6.51
N GLU A 14 36.80 -10.67 5.19
CA GLU A 14 35.54 -10.32 4.51
C GLU A 14 34.82 -11.59 4.03
N LEU A 15 33.57 -11.77 4.48
CA LEU A 15 32.72 -12.88 4.07
C LEU A 15 31.63 -12.38 3.12
N PHE A 16 31.68 -12.83 1.87
CA PHE A 16 30.69 -12.46 0.86
C PHE A 16 29.55 -13.48 0.83
N LEU A 17 28.34 -13.02 1.17
CA LEU A 17 27.12 -13.82 1.09
C LEU A 17 26.52 -13.74 -0.32
N LYS A 18 25.96 -14.85 -0.80
CA LYS A 18 25.21 -14.88 -2.07
C LYS A 18 23.83 -14.21 -1.97
N ASP A 19 23.21 -14.25 -0.79
CA ASP A 19 21.91 -13.63 -0.52
C ASP A 19 22.02 -12.67 0.68
N PRO A 20 21.82 -11.36 0.47
CA PRO A 20 21.92 -10.36 1.53
C PRO A 20 20.70 -10.33 2.46
N GLN A 21 19.59 -11.01 2.14
CA GLN A 21 18.33 -10.88 2.89
C GLN A 21 18.38 -11.48 4.31
N ASN A 22 19.30 -12.42 4.56
CA ASN A 22 19.41 -13.13 5.84
C ASN A 22 20.67 -12.76 6.63
N ILE A 23 21.12 -11.51 6.48
CA ILE A 23 22.40 -11.04 7.03
C ILE A 23 22.48 -11.17 8.56
N GLU A 24 21.36 -10.99 9.27
CA GLU A 24 21.33 -11.06 10.73
C GLU A 24 21.56 -12.50 11.24
N ASN A 25 20.91 -13.48 10.61
CA ASN A 25 21.09 -14.89 10.96
C ASN A 25 22.52 -15.36 10.61
N GLN A 26 23.06 -14.91 9.47
CA GLN A 26 24.44 -15.22 9.08
C GLN A 26 25.47 -14.57 10.00
N LYS A 27 25.20 -13.34 10.47
CA LYS A 27 26.01 -12.65 11.47
C LYS A 27 26.03 -13.44 12.78
N GLU A 28 24.88 -13.91 13.28
CA GLU A 28 24.84 -14.76 14.48
C GLU A 28 25.66 -16.04 14.33
N ILE A 29 25.54 -16.73 13.19
CA ILE A 29 26.32 -17.96 12.93
C ILE A 29 27.82 -17.65 12.92
N THR A 30 28.20 -16.57 12.24
CA THR A 30 29.61 -16.15 12.11
C THR A 30 30.18 -15.76 13.47
N GLN A 31 29.41 -15.02 14.28
CA GLN A 31 29.82 -14.62 15.64
C GLN A 31 30.04 -15.82 16.57
N ARG A 32 29.30 -16.93 16.38
CA ARG A 32 29.53 -18.18 17.13
C ARG A 32 30.79 -18.94 16.67
N ILE A 33 31.24 -18.72 15.43
CA ILE A 33 32.46 -19.35 14.91
C ILE A 33 33.69 -18.56 15.36
N PHE A 34 33.57 -17.23 15.40
CA PHE A 34 34.63 -16.30 15.80
C PHE A 34 34.23 -15.56 17.09
N GLU A 35 34.17 -16.28 18.21
CA GLU A 35 33.66 -15.74 19.48
C GLU A 35 34.48 -14.56 20.03
N ASP A 36 35.80 -14.57 19.80
CA ASP A 36 36.74 -13.56 20.30
C ASP A 36 36.88 -12.33 19.37
N GLU A 37 36.22 -12.33 18.21
CA GLU A 37 36.33 -11.28 17.19
C GLU A 37 35.02 -10.49 17.05
N PHE A 38 35.12 -9.22 16.66
CA PHE A 38 33.94 -8.41 16.37
C PHE A 38 33.43 -8.65 14.96
N VAL A 39 32.23 -9.22 14.82
CA VAL A 39 31.59 -9.42 13.52
C VAL A 39 30.65 -8.25 13.20
N TYR A 40 31.04 -7.42 12.23
CA TYR A 40 30.19 -6.35 11.70
C TYR A 40 29.56 -6.77 10.37
N SER A 41 28.25 -6.58 10.23
CA SER A 41 27.58 -6.69 8.94
C SER A 41 27.67 -5.36 8.17
N TRP A 42 27.49 -5.42 6.85
CA TRP A 42 27.35 -4.20 6.04
C TRP A 42 26.19 -3.30 6.52
N ALA A 43 25.13 -3.89 7.07
CA ALA A 43 24.00 -3.13 7.63
C ALA A 43 24.40 -2.37 8.92
N ASP A 44 25.27 -2.94 9.76
CA ASP A 44 25.79 -2.27 10.96
C ASP A 44 26.66 -1.07 10.59
N MET A 45 27.55 -1.25 9.62
CA MET A 45 28.44 -0.20 9.11
C MET A 45 27.66 0.96 8.48
N ASN A 46 26.47 0.69 7.95
CA ASN A 46 25.59 1.67 7.30
C ASN A 46 24.30 1.93 8.09
N SER A 47 24.34 1.77 9.42
CA SER A 47 23.16 1.84 10.29
C SER A 47 22.38 3.16 10.20
N SER A 48 23.05 4.28 9.94
CA SER A 48 22.41 5.59 9.72
C SER A 48 21.56 5.62 8.44
N LEU A 49 22.08 5.09 7.33
CA LEU A 49 21.36 4.95 6.06
C LEU A 49 20.16 4.01 6.22
N PHE A 50 20.36 2.85 6.83
CA PHE A 50 19.27 1.90 7.08
C PHE A 50 18.18 2.47 7.99
N SER A 51 18.57 3.21 9.02
CA SER A 51 17.61 3.90 9.91
C SER A 51 16.83 4.96 9.14
N ALA A 52 17.48 5.73 8.28
CA ALA A 52 16.82 6.71 7.42
C ALA A 52 15.82 6.04 6.46
N LEU A 53 16.22 4.95 5.78
CA LEU A 53 15.33 4.18 4.88
C LEU A 53 14.15 3.56 5.63
N LYS A 54 14.36 3.10 6.87
CA LYS A 54 13.28 2.57 7.72
C LYS A 54 12.28 3.66 8.12
N VAL A 55 12.77 4.84 8.50
CA VAL A 55 11.92 6.00 8.81
C VAL A 55 11.13 6.43 7.57
N GLU A 56 11.79 6.53 6.41
CA GLU A 56 11.14 6.86 5.14
C GLU A 56 10.01 5.87 4.81
N ARG A 57 10.28 4.57 4.90
CA ARG A 57 9.28 3.53 4.66
C ARG A 57 8.08 3.64 5.62
N ASN A 58 8.33 3.95 6.90
CA ASN A 58 7.26 4.15 7.87
C ASN A 58 6.42 5.39 7.54
N VAL A 59 7.04 6.49 7.12
CA VAL A 59 6.33 7.70 6.69
C VAL A 59 5.46 7.42 5.46
N MET A 60 5.99 6.68 4.48
CA MET A 60 5.24 6.25 3.31
C MET A 60 4.02 5.39 3.67
N PHE A 61 4.17 4.47 4.65
CA PHE A 61 3.06 3.68 5.16
C PHE A 61 1.97 4.56 5.82
N ILE A 62 2.36 5.55 6.62
CA ILE A 62 1.42 6.49 7.26
C ILE A 62 0.65 7.27 6.20
N ILE A 63 1.34 7.85 5.20
CA ILE A 63 0.70 8.61 4.11
C ILE A 63 -0.29 7.72 3.35
N LEU A 64 0.12 6.52 2.97
CA LEU A 64 -0.75 5.57 2.26
C LEU A 64 -2.00 5.22 3.08
N SER A 65 -1.83 5.00 4.39
CA SER A 65 -2.95 4.70 5.29
C SER A 65 -3.96 5.85 5.36
N LEU A 66 -3.50 7.10 5.39
CA LEU A 66 -4.35 8.28 5.42
C LEU A 66 -5.16 8.42 4.13
N ILE A 67 -4.54 8.18 2.97
CA ILE A 67 -5.22 8.19 1.67
C ILE A 67 -6.34 7.14 1.64
N ILE A 68 -6.09 5.94 2.16
CA ILE A 68 -7.10 4.88 2.23
C ILE A 68 -8.28 5.31 3.11
N ILE A 69 -8.02 5.95 4.26
CA ILE A 69 -9.07 6.47 5.15
C ILE A 69 -9.92 7.53 4.43
N VAL A 70 -9.29 8.47 3.74
CA VAL A 70 -10.00 9.50 2.96
C VAL A 70 -10.86 8.86 1.86
N ALA A 71 -10.33 7.87 1.16
CA ALA A 71 -11.08 7.12 0.15
C ALA A 71 -12.29 6.38 0.74
N ALA A 72 -12.12 5.76 1.91
CA ALA A 72 -13.21 5.12 2.65
C ALA A 72 -14.33 6.12 2.99
N PHE A 73 -14.02 7.31 3.49
CA PHE A 73 -15.01 8.36 3.76
C PHE A 73 -15.75 8.80 2.49
N ASN A 74 -15.06 8.88 1.36
CA ASN A 74 -15.69 9.18 0.08
C ASN A 74 -16.71 8.12 -0.34
N ILE A 75 -16.40 6.83 -0.14
CA ILE A 75 -17.34 5.73 -0.41
C ILE A 75 -18.55 5.81 0.54
N ILE A 76 -18.34 6.02 1.85
CA ILE A 76 -19.44 6.19 2.83
C ILE A 76 -20.37 7.31 2.37
N SER A 77 -19.79 8.46 2.02
CA SER A 77 -20.53 9.66 1.64
C SER A 77 -21.29 9.44 0.34
N GLY A 78 -20.64 8.88 -0.68
CA GLY A 78 -21.24 8.55 -1.96
C GLY A 78 -22.40 7.57 -1.85
N LEU A 79 -22.22 6.47 -1.11
CA LEU A 79 -23.29 5.48 -0.87
C LEU A 79 -24.45 6.08 -0.07
N THR A 80 -24.16 6.91 0.94
CA THR A 80 -25.21 7.59 1.72
C THR A 80 -26.03 8.53 0.85
N ILE A 81 -25.38 9.31 -0.03
CA ILE A 81 -26.05 10.18 -0.99
C ILE A 81 -26.87 9.36 -1.99
N LEU A 82 -26.33 8.24 -2.48
CA LEU A 82 -27.05 7.33 -3.37
C LEU A 82 -28.34 6.80 -2.72
N VAL A 83 -28.26 6.35 -1.48
CA VAL A 83 -29.42 5.92 -0.69
C VAL A 83 -30.45 7.04 -0.57
N LYS A 84 -29.99 8.27 -0.27
CA LYS A 84 -30.87 9.44 -0.16
C LYS A 84 -31.60 9.71 -1.48
N ASN A 85 -30.89 9.70 -2.60
CA ASN A 85 -31.46 9.90 -3.94
C ASN A 85 -32.43 8.78 -4.35
N LYS A 86 -32.25 7.58 -3.79
CA LYS A 86 -33.08 6.40 -4.03
C LYS A 86 -34.16 6.16 -2.97
N THR A 87 -34.45 7.13 -2.11
CA THR A 87 -35.43 6.99 -1.01
C THR A 87 -36.84 6.64 -1.52
N LYS A 88 -37.30 7.24 -2.62
CA LYS A 88 -38.62 6.94 -3.24
C LYS A 88 -38.68 5.52 -3.78
N ASP A 89 -37.66 5.11 -4.54
CA ASP A 89 -37.54 3.75 -5.09
C ASP A 89 -37.54 2.70 -3.97
N ILE A 90 -36.82 2.96 -2.87
CA ILE A 90 -36.84 2.12 -1.66
C ILE A 90 -38.25 2.06 -1.04
N GLY A 91 -38.94 3.21 -0.96
CA GLY A 91 -40.32 3.31 -0.48
C GLY A 91 -41.28 2.43 -1.28
N ILE A 92 -41.21 2.51 -2.61
CA ILE A 92 -42.02 1.68 -3.52
C ILE A 92 -41.72 0.19 -3.31
N LEU A 93 -40.44 -0.19 -3.24
CA LEU A 93 -40.03 -1.58 -2.99
C LEU A 93 -40.59 -2.09 -1.65
N LYS A 94 -40.54 -1.28 -0.60
CA LYS A 94 -41.10 -1.67 0.71
C LYS A 94 -42.62 -1.76 0.68
N SER A 95 -43.30 -0.89 -0.07
CA SER A 95 -44.76 -0.93 -0.22
C SER A 95 -45.25 -2.18 -0.96
N ILE A 96 -44.47 -2.72 -1.90
CA ILE A 96 -44.78 -4.00 -2.56
C ILE A 96 -44.29 -5.23 -1.77
N GLY A 97 -43.82 -5.05 -0.53
CA GLY A 97 -43.48 -6.15 0.39
C GLY A 97 -42.01 -6.59 0.41
N VAL A 98 -41.08 -5.82 -0.19
CA VAL A 98 -39.64 -6.15 -0.13
C VAL A 98 -39.13 -6.02 1.32
N GLN A 99 -38.48 -7.07 1.80
CA GLN A 99 -37.91 -7.11 3.15
C GLN A 99 -36.72 -6.16 3.30
N ASN A 100 -36.56 -5.59 4.51
CA ASN A 100 -35.40 -4.77 4.89
C ASN A 100 -34.06 -5.47 4.59
N LYS A 101 -33.96 -6.78 4.81
CA LYS A 101 -32.74 -7.57 4.53
C LYS A 101 -32.35 -7.53 3.05
N SER A 102 -33.32 -7.58 2.14
CA SER A 102 -33.08 -7.49 0.70
C SER A 102 -32.55 -6.12 0.30
N ILE A 103 -33.08 -5.05 0.91
CA ILE A 103 -32.61 -3.67 0.69
C ILE A 103 -31.16 -3.50 1.17
N VAL A 104 -30.84 -4.00 2.37
CA VAL A 104 -29.44 -4.01 2.86
C VAL A 104 -28.55 -4.75 1.86
N LYS A 105 -28.97 -5.93 1.37
CA LYS A 105 -28.18 -6.74 0.44
C LYS A 105 -27.91 -6.00 -0.89
N ILE A 106 -28.88 -5.27 -1.42
CA ILE A 106 -28.72 -4.48 -2.66
C ILE A 106 -27.63 -3.42 -2.46
N PHE A 107 -27.76 -2.57 -1.44
CA PHE A 107 -26.79 -1.48 -1.22
C PHE A 107 -25.41 -1.98 -0.78
N PHE A 108 -25.36 -3.10 -0.06
CA PHE A 108 -24.11 -3.78 0.27
C PHE A 108 -23.39 -4.29 -0.99
N LEU A 109 -24.12 -4.94 -1.91
CA LEU A 109 -23.56 -5.41 -3.19
C LEU A 109 -23.09 -4.24 -4.07
N VAL A 110 -23.82 -3.12 -4.09
CA VAL A 110 -23.38 -1.91 -4.81
C VAL A 110 -22.05 -1.40 -4.24
N GLY A 111 -21.92 -1.35 -2.91
CA GLY A 111 -20.67 -0.97 -2.27
C GLY A 111 -19.50 -1.90 -2.60
N ILE A 112 -19.74 -3.22 -2.58
CA ILE A 112 -18.73 -4.22 -2.98
C ILE A 112 -18.33 -4.06 -4.45
N LEU A 113 -19.29 -3.86 -5.36
CA LEU A 113 -19.01 -3.69 -6.79
C LEU A 113 -18.16 -2.44 -7.05
N ILE A 114 -18.51 -1.32 -6.42
CA ILE A 114 -17.71 -0.10 -6.50
C ILE A 114 -16.30 -0.35 -5.96
N GLY A 115 -16.18 -0.93 -4.77
CA GLY A 115 -14.89 -1.24 -4.15
C GLY A 115 -14.01 -2.14 -4.99
N THR A 116 -14.53 -3.28 -5.43
CA THR A 116 -13.79 -4.25 -6.25
C THR A 116 -13.40 -3.67 -7.60
N SER A 117 -14.29 -2.91 -8.27
CA SER A 117 -13.93 -2.22 -9.52
C SER A 117 -12.82 -1.19 -9.31
N ALA A 118 -12.86 -0.44 -8.21
CA ALA A 118 -11.85 0.56 -7.87
C ALA A 118 -10.50 -0.09 -7.57
N THR A 119 -10.49 -1.22 -6.84
CA THR A 119 -9.27 -1.99 -6.56
C THR A 119 -8.66 -2.56 -7.84
N ILE A 120 -9.47 -3.20 -8.71
CA ILE A 120 -8.98 -3.74 -9.99
C ILE A 120 -8.39 -2.63 -10.86
N PHE A 121 -9.12 -1.52 -11.00
CA PHE A 121 -8.69 -0.38 -11.80
C PHE A 121 -7.42 0.26 -11.20
N GLY A 122 -7.34 0.39 -9.89
CA GLY A 122 -6.17 0.91 -9.17
C GLY A 122 -4.93 0.04 -9.34
N ILE A 123 -5.08 -1.29 -9.26
CA ILE A 123 -3.98 -2.24 -9.52
C ILE A 123 -3.53 -2.12 -10.97
N PHE A 124 -4.46 -2.12 -11.92
CA PHE A 124 -4.15 -2.01 -13.33
C PHE A 124 -3.37 -0.72 -13.66
N LEU A 125 -3.87 0.42 -13.17
CA LEU A 125 -3.18 1.71 -13.33
C LEU A 125 -1.83 1.73 -12.61
N GLY A 126 -1.76 1.25 -11.37
CA GLY A 126 -0.54 1.25 -10.58
C GLY A 126 0.57 0.38 -11.17
N VAL A 127 0.23 -0.82 -11.64
CA VAL A 127 1.16 -1.72 -12.33
C VAL A 127 1.62 -1.12 -13.65
N THR A 128 0.70 -0.59 -14.45
CA THR A 128 1.05 0.08 -15.71
C THR A 128 1.98 1.26 -15.45
N PHE A 129 1.66 2.11 -14.49
CA PHE A 129 2.49 3.25 -14.11
C PHE A 129 3.88 2.81 -13.65
N SER A 130 3.96 1.77 -12.81
CA SER A 130 5.22 1.21 -12.33
C SER A 130 6.10 0.66 -13.47
N LEU A 131 5.52 0.05 -14.49
CA LEU A 131 6.26 -0.42 -15.67
C LEU A 131 6.83 0.72 -16.52
N TYR A 132 6.10 1.83 -16.63
CA TYR A 132 6.47 2.98 -17.47
C TYR A 132 7.11 4.14 -16.69
N VAL A 133 7.44 3.97 -15.41
CA VAL A 133 7.92 5.05 -14.54
C VAL A 133 9.19 5.71 -15.07
N GLU A 134 10.12 4.91 -15.61
CA GLU A 134 11.37 5.43 -16.19
C GLU A 134 11.11 6.20 -17.48
N ASN A 135 10.25 5.68 -18.36
CA ASN A 135 9.86 6.37 -19.59
C ASN A 135 9.21 7.73 -19.27
N LEU A 136 8.37 7.77 -18.22
CA LEU A 136 7.75 9.01 -17.76
C LEU A 136 8.80 9.98 -17.19
N ARG A 137 9.78 9.50 -16.42
CA ARG A 137 10.90 10.31 -15.91
C ARG A 137 11.68 10.95 -17.07
N GLN A 138 12.04 10.16 -18.08
CA GLN A 138 12.77 10.65 -19.26
C GLN A 138 11.95 11.65 -20.06
N PHE A 139 10.66 11.39 -20.27
CA PHE A 139 9.75 12.31 -20.94
C PHE A 139 9.68 13.67 -20.23
N LEU A 140 9.52 13.66 -18.90
CA LEU A 140 9.49 14.88 -18.10
C LEU A 140 10.85 15.59 -18.13
N SER A 141 11.96 14.86 -18.00
CA SER A 141 13.31 15.45 -18.02
C SER A 141 13.60 16.15 -19.35
N ASN A 142 13.23 15.52 -20.48
CA ASN A 142 13.37 16.11 -21.82
C ASN A 142 12.46 17.33 -22.02
N THR A 143 11.23 17.28 -21.50
CA THR A 143 10.26 18.37 -21.65
C THR A 143 10.64 19.61 -20.84
N PHE A 144 11.09 19.40 -19.59
CA PHE A 144 11.42 20.49 -18.67
C PHE A 144 12.90 20.90 -18.71
N SER A 145 13.76 20.19 -19.47
CA SER A 145 15.21 20.42 -19.53
C SER A 145 15.89 20.41 -18.15
N ILE A 146 15.35 19.64 -17.20
CA ILE A 146 15.87 19.47 -15.84
C ILE A 146 16.23 18.00 -15.65
N SER A 147 17.37 17.70 -15.03
CA SER A 147 17.74 16.35 -14.61
C SER A 147 16.89 15.92 -13.41
N LEU A 148 15.76 15.27 -13.69
CA LEU A 148 14.96 14.64 -12.65
C LEU A 148 15.74 13.44 -12.10
N PHE A 149 16.18 13.58 -10.84
CA PHE A 149 17.03 12.63 -10.09
C PHE A 149 18.46 12.54 -10.66
N PRO A 150 19.33 13.53 -10.38
CA PRO A 150 20.71 13.51 -10.83
C PRO A 150 21.47 12.33 -10.22
N GLU A 151 22.16 11.57 -11.08
CA GLU A 151 22.89 10.35 -10.73
C GLU A 151 23.95 10.58 -9.65
N GLU A 152 24.53 11.78 -9.61
CA GLU A 152 25.54 12.21 -8.64
C GLU A 152 25.04 12.24 -7.19
N ILE A 153 23.73 12.50 -6.99
CA ILE A 153 23.12 12.62 -5.66
C ILE A 153 22.48 11.30 -5.24
N TYR A 154 21.87 10.58 -6.19
CA TYR A 154 21.08 9.37 -5.91
C TYR A 154 21.81 8.07 -6.21
N PHE A 155 23.00 8.11 -6.83
CA PHE A 155 23.82 6.96 -7.22
C PHE A 155 23.06 5.91 -8.06
N LEU A 156 21.99 6.34 -8.75
CA LEU A 156 21.11 5.50 -9.56
C LEU A 156 21.03 6.08 -10.98
N SER A 157 21.51 5.33 -11.98
CA SER A 157 21.46 5.71 -13.40
C SER A 157 20.08 5.45 -14.05
N LYS A 158 19.25 4.64 -13.40
CA LYS A 158 17.87 4.34 -13.80
C LYS A 158 17.03 4.19 -12.53
N MET A 159 15.76 4.59 -12.57
CA MET A 159 14.85 4.21 -11.49
C MET A 159 14.54 2.70 -11.56
N PRO A 160 14.99 1.88 -10.59
CA PRO A 160 14.58 0.50 -10.51
C PRO A 160 13.13 0.46 -10.05
N SER A 161 12.28 -0.21 -10.84
CA SER A 161 10.87 -0.44 -10.51
C SER A 161 10.69 -1.92 -10.22
N GLU A 162 10.63 -2.28 -8.95
CA GLU A 162 10.40 -3.66 -8.52
C GLU A 162 8.93 -3.87 -8.15
N ILE A 163 8.25 -4.70 -8.92
CA ILE A 163 6.86 -5.06 -8.68
C ILE A 163 6.81 -6.21 -7.69
N ASN A 164 6.47 -5.91 -6.44
CA ASN A 164 6.24 -6.92 -5.42
C ASN A 164 4.76 -7.36 -5.40
N ILE A 165 4.49 -8.54 -5.96
CA ILE A 165 3.15 -9.12 -6.06
C ILE A 165 2.51 -9.33 -4.68
N SER A 166 3.31 -9.72 -3.67
CA SER A 166 2.84 -9.94 -2.30
C SER A 166 2.30 -8.65 -1.69
N SER A 167 3.02 -7.54 -1.85
CA SER A 167 2.59 -6.21 -1.39
C SER A 167 1.30 -5.76 -2.08
N ILE A 168 1.21 -5.93 -3.41
CA ILE A 168 0.00 -5.58 -4.17
C ILE A 168 -1.21 -6.38 -3.67
N THR A 169 -1.04 -7.68 -3.47
CA THR A 169 -2.10 -8.58 -3.01
C THR A 169 -2.56 -8.21 -1.60
N LEU A 170 -1.63 -7.90 -0.69
CA LEU A 170 -1.94 -7.46 0.68
C LEU A 170 -2.75 -6.15 0.68
N ILE A 171 -2.32 -5.16 -0.10
CA ILE A 171 -3.00 -3.86 -0.21
C ILE A 171 -4.40 -4.03 -0.83
N ALA A 172 -4.52 -4.87 -1.86
CA ALA A 172 -5.80 -5.17 -2.49
C ALA A 172 -6.80 -5.80 -1.50
N LEU A 173 -6.35 -6.77 -0.72
CA LEU A 173 -7.17 -7.44 0.29
C LEU A 173 -7.60 -6.47 1.39
N CYS A 174 -6.68 -5.65 1.91
CA CYS A 174 -7.00 -4.60 2.88
C CYS A 174 -8.01 -3.58 2.33
N SER A 175 -7.85 -3.14 1.08
CA SER A 175 -8.74 -2.18 0.42
C SER A 175 -10.17 -2.73 0.28
N ILE A 176 -10.31 -4.00 -0.12
CA ILE A 176 -11.61 -4.67 -0.23
C ILE A 176 -12.26 -4.81 1.14
N LEU A 177 -11.50 -5.25 2.16
CA LEU A 177 -12.01 -5.38 3.54
C LEU A 177 -12.53 -4.05 4.09
N ILE A 178 -11.76 -2.97 3.89
CA ILE A 178 -12.17 -1.62 4.32
C ILE A 178 -13.45 -1.21 3.59
N THR A 179 -13.54 -1.46 2.29
CA THR A 179 -14.74 -1.11 1.52
C THR A 179 -15.97 -1.89 1.97
N ILE A 180 -15.81 -3.18 2.32
CA ILE A 180 -16.87 -4.01 2.90
C ILE A 180 -17.36 -3.39 4.22
N ILE A 181 -16.45 -3.07 5.13
CA ILE A 181 -16.78 -2.46 6.44
C ILE A 181 -17.53 -1.15 6.26
N VAL A 182 -17.02 -0.29 5.39
CA VAL A 182 -17.59 1.02 5.04
C VAL A 182 -19.00 0.90 4.46
N SER A 183 -19.24 -0.09 3.59
CA SER A 183 -20.50 -0.24 2.87
C SER A 183 -21.65 -0.72 3.75
N ILE A 184 -21.35 -1.31 4.91
CA ILE A 184 -22.37 -1.81 5.85
C ILE A 184 -23.21 -0.66 6.41
N PHE A 185 -22.58 0.45 6.81
CA PHE A 185 -23.29 1.55 7.46
C PHE A 185 -24.38 2.19 6.57
N PRO A 186 -24.08 2.61 5.32
CA PRO A 186 -25.09 3.13 4.41
C PRO A 186 -26.18 2.10 4.07
N ALA A 187 -25.82 0.82 3.90
CA ALA A 187 -26.76 -0.24 3.58
C ALA A 187 -27.79 -0.46 4.70
N LEU A 188 -27.36 -0.44 5.97
CA LEU A 188 -28.26 -0.50 7.11
C LEU A 188 -29.16 0.73 7.22
N LYS A 189 -28.61 1.92 6.90
CA LYS A 189 -29.37 3.17 6.89
C LYS A 189 -30.49 3.16 5.85
N ALA A 190 -30.25 2.59 4.66
CA ALA A 190 -31.24 2.44 3.61
C ALA A 190 -32.46 1.62 4.06
N ALA A 191 -32.23 0.51 4.76
CA ALA A 191 -33.30 -0.39 5.19
C ALA A 191 -34.22 0.21 6.28
N LYS A 192 -33.69 1.15 7.08
CA LYS A 192 -34.43 1.85 8.14
C LYS A 192 -35.33 2.99 7.63
N LEU A 193 -35.34 3.28 6.33
CA LEU A 193 -36.21 4.32 5.77
C LEU A 193 -37.69 3.92 5.89
N ASP A 194 -38.51 4.86 6.36
CA ASP A 194 -39.96 4.68 6.53
C ASP A 194 -40.68 4.89 5.19
N PRO A 195 -41.41 3.87 4.67
CA PRO A 195 -42.12 3.96 3.39
C PRO A 195 -43.11 5.14 3.35
N ILE A 196 -43.81 5.39 4.46
CA ILE A 196 -44.85 6.43 4.53
C ILE A 196 -44.21 7.81 4.41
N LYS A 197 -43.09 8.04 5.11
CA LYS A 197 -42.34 9.29 5.00
C LYS A 197 -41.69 9.44 3.63
N SER A 198 -41.22 8.35 3.02
CA SER A 198 -40.58 8.40 1.70
C SER A 198 -41.53 8.77 0.56
N LEU A 199 -42.84 8.55 0.73
CA LEU A 199 -43.87 8.85 -0.27
C LEU A 199 -44.66 10.14 0.02
N LYS A 200 -44.54 10.70 1.24
CA LYS A 200 -45.32 11.87 1.69
C LYS A 200 -44.65 13.22 1.39
N TYR A 201 -43.35 13.25 1.09
CA TYR A 201 -42.64 14.47 0.68
C TYR A 201 -42.70 14.64 -0.85
N GLU A 202 -43.93 14.76 -1.35
CA GLU A 202 -44.41 15.46 -2.55
C GLU A 202 -45.93 15.60 -2.43
#